data_AF-A0A6A6GVP6-F1
#
_entry.id   AF-A0A6A6GVP6-F1
#
_cell.length_a   1.000
_cell.length_b   1.000
_cell.length_c   1.000
_cell.angle_alpha   90.00
_cell.angle_beta   90.00
_cell.angle_gamma   90.00
#
_symmetry.space_group_name_H-M   'P 1'
#
loop_
_entity.id
_entity.type
_entity.pdbx_description
1 polymer ?
#
loop_
_entity_poly.entity_id
_entity_poly.type
_entity_poly.pdbx_seq_one_letter_code
_entity_poly.pdbx_strand_id
1 'polypeptide(L)'
;MDEDSSKTAQLVLALHTAVDYVYCQGAGVGIVQRAECAVTGIDKKQVIPDQEHKYGFSREKLVVENIKTPARAHMLALVHALGLANGTIKRHSSQATKVQKVAVYSDSFKIVESINHHIKHAPTSLAEVKSTNDRLMIKRVVSRAQKLSCHGLEIYMAGSNGEGRGWERARIMARQKGRQACKSRRQLRRTHGNRPVEEQQEIKGERTAERTFELVIRSKDVPKSSHQEPTCNLRPQNKQRLGV
;
A
#
# COMPACT_ATOMS: atom_id res chain seq x y z
N MET A 1 -13.36 -46.91 8.86
CA MET A 1 -13.13 -45.89 7.82
C MET A 1 -12.63 -44.67 8.55
N ASP A 2 -11.32 -44.49 8.58
CA ASP A 2 -10.72 -43.35 9.25
C ASP A 2 -10.97 -42.13 8.39
N GLU A 3 -11.82 -41.23 8.89
CA GLU A 3 -11.96 -39.90 8.32
C GLU A 3 -10.62 -39.18 8.46
N ASP A 4 -9.85 -39.17 7.37
CA ASP A 4 -8.73 -38.27 7.16
C ASP A 4 -9.24 -36.83 7.18
N SER A 5 -9.46 -36.30 8.39
CA SER A 5 -9.65 -34.89 8.64
C SER A 5 -8.33 -34.18 8.29
N SER A 6 -8.16 -33.86 7.01
CA SER A 6 -7.00 -33.10 6.55
C SER A 6 -6.97 -31.78 7.34
N LYS A 7 -6.03 -31.70 8.29
CA LYS A 7 -5.87 -30.53 9.15
C LYS A 7 -5.43 -29.38 8.26
N THR A 8 -6.38 -28.54 7.84
CA THR A 8 -6.07 -27.32 7.08
C THR A 8 -5.09 -26.49 7.89
N ALA A 9 -3.92 -26.20 7.33
CA ALA A 9 -2.93 -25.39 8.03
C ALA A 9 -3.47 -23.97 8.20
N GLN A 10 -3.55 -23.50 9.45
CA GLN A 10 -3.97 -22.15 9.78
C GLN A 10 -2.75 -21.23 9.83
N LEU A 11 -2.75 -20.21 8.98
CA LEU A 11 -1.63 -19.28 8.84
C LEU A 11 -1.95 -17.94 9.49
N VAL A 12 -0.96 -17.41 10.21
CA VAL A 12 -0.93 -16.04 10.73
C VAL A 12 0.06 -15.26 9.88
N LEU A 13 -0.41 -14.20 9.24
CA LEU A 13 0.42 -13.34 8.41
C LEU A 13 0.83 -12.09 9.19
N ALA A 14 2.11 -11.92 9.49
CA ALA A 14 2.66 -10.75 10.16
C ALA A 14 3.39 -9.86 9.16
N LEU A 15 2.99 -8.58 9.04
CA LEU A 15 3.64 -7.59 8.20
C LEU A 15 4.21 -6.46 9.05
N HIS A 16 5.53 -6.35 9.11
CA HIS A 16 6.21 -5.24 9.77
C HIS A 16 6.51 -4.14 8.76
N THR A 17 6.04 -2.93 9.05
CA THR A 17 6.26 -1.73 8.23
C THR A 17 7.14 -0.73 8.96
N ALA A 18 8.06 -0.11 8.23
CA ALA A 18 8.87 0.99 8.73
C ALA A 18 9.02 2.06 7.66
N VAL A 19 9.14 3.32 8.08
CA VAL A 19 9.30 4.46 7.17
C VAL A 19 10.49 5.33 7.57
N ASP A 20 11.36 5.63 6.61
CA ASP A 20 12.41 6.64 6.72
C ASP A 20 12.03 7.82 5.82
N TYR A 21 11.42 8.85 6.40
CA TYR A 21 10.91 10.01 5.69
C TYR A 21 11.82 11.22 5.87
N VAL A 22 12.24 11.83 4.76
CA VAL A 22 12.99 13.08 4.78
C VAL A 22 12.31 14.11 3.88
N TYR A 23 11.80 15.18 4.48
CA TYR A 23 11.03 16.21 3.79
C TYR A 23 11.79 16.76 2.58
N CYS A 24 11.10 16.86 1.44
CA CYS A 24 11.67 17.29 0.15
C CYS A 24 12.88 16.49 -0.37
N GLN A 25 13.27 15.38 0.26
CA GLN A 25 14.38 14.54 -0.19
C GLN A 25 13.89 13.18 -0.68
N GLY A 26 12.93 12.56 0.01
CA GLY A 26 12.41 11.24 -0.36
C GLY A 26 11.81 10.50 0.82
N ALA A 27 11.28 9.31 0.55
CA ALA A 27 10.85 8.38 1.59
C ALA A 27 11.31 6.97 1.25
N GLY A 28 11.88 6.26 2.23
CA GLY A 28 12.09 4.82 2.18
C GLY A 28 10.99 4.12 2.96
N VAL A 29 10.42 3.05 2.39
CA VAL A 29 9.46 2.19 3.08
C VAL A 29 10.00 0.76 3.05
N GLY A 30 10.15 0.17 4.22
CA GLY A 30 10.50 -1.23 4.39
C GLY A 30 9.29 -2.02 4.85
N ILE A 31 9.02 -3.17 4.22
CA ILE A 31 7.96 -4.10 4.62
C ILE A 31 8.56 -5.50 4.72
N VAL A 32 8.45 -6.13 5.88
CA VAL A 32 8.83 -7.54 6.10
C VAL A 32 7.56 -8.33 6.33
N GLN A 33 7.27 -9.28 5.46
CA GLN A 33 6.15 -10.20 5.62
C GLN A 33 6.67 -11.56 6.10
N ARG A 34 6.03 -12.07 7.15
CA ARG A 34 6.28 -13.38 7.74
C ARG A 34 4.97 -14.15 7.83
N ALA A 35 5.03 -15.45 7.60
CA ALA A 35 3.90 -16.33 7.79
C ALA A 35 4.25 -17.35 8.87
N GLU A 36 3.44 -17.40 9.91
CA GLU A 36 3.60 -18.34 11.03
C GLU A 36 2.44 -19.35 11.01
N CYS A 37 2.73 -20.62 11.31
CA CYS A 37 1.71 -21.66 11.38
C CYS A 37 1.16 -21.76 12.81
N ALA A 38 -0.10 -21.40 13.01
CA ALA A 38 -0.75 -21.36 14.33
C ALA A 38 -0.81 -22.73 15.01
N VAL A 39 -0.89 -23.81 14.22
CA VAL A 39 -1.18 -25.17 14.73
C VAL A 39 0.06 -25.87 15.28
N THR A 40 1.27 -25.52 14.83
CA THR A 40 2.47 -26.30 15.15
C THR A 40 3.52 -25.58 15.96
N GLY A 41 3.41 -24.26 16.20
CA GLY A 41 4.41 -23.48 16.96
C GLY A 41 5.85 -23.56 16.42
N ILE A 42 6.03 -24.16 15.25
CA ILE A 42 7.29 -24.46 14.59
C ILE A 42 7.20 -23.85 13.20
N ASP A 43 8.22 -23.06 12.82
CA ASP A 43 8.50 -22.58 11.47
C ASP A 43 8.71 -23.77 10.52
N LYS A 44 7.60 -24.43 10.13
CA LYS A 44 7.65 -25.47 9.11
C LYS A 44 7.89 -24.76 7.78
N LYS A 45 9.06 -25.01 7.20
CA LYS A 45 9.57 -24.52 5.89
C LYS A 45 8.62 -24.68 4.69
N GLN A 46 7.43 -25.25 4.86
CA GLN A 46 6.39 -25.39 3.83
C GLN A 46 5.42 -24.20 3.78
N VAL A 47 5.41 -23.34 4.79
CA VAL A 47 4.43 -22.25 4.91
C VAL A 47 5.09 -20.94 4.50
N ILE A 48 4.84 -20.52 3.26
CA ILE A 48 5.15 -19.23 2.62
C ILE A 48 6.52 -18.63 3.04
N PRO A 49 7.56 -18.67 2.19
CA PRO A 49 8.85 -18.09 2.52
C PRO A 49 8.71 -16.62 2.91
N ASP A 50 9.45 -16.19 3.93
CA ASP A 50 9.56 -14.79 4.34
C ASP A 50 9.74 -13.90 3.10
N GLN A 51 8.85 -12.92 2.93
CA GLN A 51 8.90 -12.00 1.81
C GLN A 51 9.28 -10.62 2.29
N GLU A 52 10.49 -10.19 1.94
CA GLU A 52 10.98 -8.85 2.22
C GLU A 52 10.74 -7.94 1.01
N HIS A 53 9.99 -6.86 1.24
CA HIS A 53 9.66 -5.87 0.22
C HIS A 53 10.20 -4.50 0.62
N LYS A 54 10.83 -3.82 -0.34
CA LYS A 54 11.46 -2.52 -0.12
C LYS A 54 11.02 -1.55 -1.19
N TYR A 55 10.42 -0.44 -0.77
CA TYR A 55 9.96 0.63 -1.64
C TYR A 55 10.79 1.89 -1.39
N GLY A 56 11.14 2.58 -2.47
CA GLY A 56 11.84 3.86 -2.41
C GLY A 56 11.10 4.89 -3.27
N PHE A 57 10.75 6.00 -2.65
CA PHE A 57 10.06 7.11 -3.30
C PHE A 57 11.01 8.30 -3.37
N SER A 58 11.41 8.65 -4.60
CA SER A 58 12.09 9.92 -4.86
C SER A 58 11.11 11.08 -4.70
N ARG A 59 11.62 12.31 -4.63
CA ARG A 59 10.79 13.51 -4.49
C ARG A 59 9.71 13.59 -5.58
N GLU A 60 10.03 13.28 -6.83
CA GLU A 60 9.09 13.33 -7.95
C GLU A 60 7.92 12.38 -7.70
N LYS A 61 8.23 11.14 -7.27
CA LYS A 61 7.21 10.15 -6.92
C LYS A 61 6.40 10.55 -5.69
N LEU A 62 7.02 11.18 -4.69
CA LEU A 62 6.29 11.72 -3.53
C LEU A 62 5.32 12.83 -3.94
N VAL A 63 5.70 13.69 -4.89
CA VAL A 63 4.82 14.75 -5.39
C VAL A 63 3.62 14.14 -6.14
N VAL A 64 3.87 13.16 -7.01
CA VAL A 64 2.83 12.43 -7.74
C VAL A 64 1.85 11.74 -6.77
N GLU A 65 2.37 11.09 -5.74
CA GLU A 65 1.56 10.43 -4.71
C GLU A 65 1.05 11.40 -3.62
N ASN A 66 1.39 12.69 -3.73
CA ASN A 66 1.07 13.76 -2.77
C ASN A 66 1.49 13.48 -1.30
N ILE A 67 2.62 12.82 -1.13
CA ILE A 67 3.21 12.41 0.15
C ILE A 67 4.14 13.53 0.65
N LYS A 68 3.51 14.60 1.13
CA LYS A 68 4.20 15.79 1.67
C LYS A 68 4.49 15.73 3.16
N THR A 69 3.99 14.71 3.86
CA THR A 69 4.09 14.60 5.32
C THR A 69 4.54 13.20 5.73
N PRO A 70 5.21 13.06 6.90
CA PRO A 70 5.56 11.75 7.44
C PRO A 70 4.30 10.88 7.65
N ALA A 71 3.21 11.48 8.14
CA ALA A 71 1.92 10.81 8.33
C ALA A 71 1.42 10.13 7.03
N ARG A 72 1.49 10.83 5.88
CA ARG A 72 1.12 10.25 4.58
C ARG A 72 2.06 9.14 4.14
N ALA A 73 3.34 9.23 4.47
CA ALA A 73 4.30 8.17 4.14
C ALA A 73 4.00 6.88 4.94
N HIS A 74 3.66 6.99 6.24
CA HIS A 74 3.20 5.85 7.04
C HIS A 74 1.86 5.30 6.54
N MET A 75 0.89 6.16 6.20
CA MET A 75 -0.37 5.70 5.60
C MET A 75 -0.13 4.96 4.27
N LEU A 76 0.78 5.46 3.41
CA LEU A 76 1.15 4.75 2.18
C LEU A 76 1.81 3.40 2.48
N ALA A 77 2.68 3.32 3.49
CA ALA A 77 3.28 2.06 3.91
C ALA A 77 2.21 1.03 4.33
N LEU A 78 1.20 1.47 5.09
CA LEU A 78 0.03 0.63 5.44
C LEU A 78 -0.75 0.20 4.19
N VAL A 79 -1.00 1.10 3.24
CA VAL A 79 -1.65 0.77 1.97
C VAL A 79 -0.88 -0.36 1.27
N HIS A 80 0.44 -0.26 1.15
CA HIS A 80 1.25 -1.30 0.52
C HIS A 80 1.23 -2.61 1.30
N ALA A 81 1.38 -2.58 2.63
CA ALA A 81 1.34 -3.78 3.46
C ALA A 81 0.01 -4.52 3.32
N LEU A 82 -1.12 -3.83 3.45
CA LEU A 82 -2.46 -4.44 3.26
C LEU A 82 -2.64 -4.97 1.84
N GLY A 83 -2.05 -4.29 0.85
CA GLY A 83 -2.03 -4.78 -0.54
C GLY A 83 -1.26 -6.08 -0.72
N LEU A 84 -0.09 -6.20 -0.09
CA LEU A 84 0.73 -7.41 -0.08
C LEU A 84 0.01 -8.55 0.62
N ALA A 85 -0.56 -8.29 1.80
CA ALA A 85 -1.36 -9.27 2.54
C ALA A 85 -2.49 -9.86 1.69
N ASN A 86 -3.29 -8.99 1.07
CA ASN A 86 -4.36 -9.41 0.17
C ASN A 86 -3.82 -10.20 -1.05
N GLY A 87 -2.70 -9.78 -1.63
CA GLY A 87 -2.05 -10.50 -2.72
C GLY A 87 -1.58 -11.90 -2.31
N THR A 88 -0.99 -12.04 -1.13
CA THR A 88 -0.57 -13.33 -0.57
C THR A 88 -1.77 -14.22 -0.28
N ILE A 89 -2.83 -13.71 0.34
CA ILE A 89 -4.06 -14.49 0.58
C ILE A 89 -4.62 -15.02 -0.73
N LYS A 90 -4.70 -14.18 -1.78
CA LYS A 90 -5.18 -14.61 -3.10
C LYS A 90 -4.30 -15.66 -3.77
N ARG A 91 -2.97 -15.59 -3.59
CA ARG A 91 -2.04 -16.58 -4.15
C ARG A 91 -2.06 -17.91 -3.39
N HIS A 92 -2.37 -17.87 -2.09
CA HIS A 92 -2.33 -19.02 -1.19
C HIS A 92 -3.71 -19.47 -0.74
N SER A 93 -4.77 -19.18 -1.52
CA SER A 93 -6.14 -19.59 -1.22
C SER A 93 -6.44 -21.06 -1.53
N SER A 94 -5.42 -21.89 -1.78
CA SER A 94 -5.59 -23.33 -2.01
C SER A 94 -6.03 -24.04 -0.73
N GLN A 95 -6.77 -25.14 -0.88
CA GLN A 95 -7.42 -25.86 0.23
C GLN A 95 -6.45 -26.31 1.35
N ALA A 96 -5.15 -26.42 1.07
CA ALA A 96 -4.15 -26.88 2.04
C ALA A 96 -3.76 -25.83 3.10
N THR A 97 -3.87 -24.53 2.79
CA THR A 97 -3.42 -23.45 3.68
C THR A 97 -4.45 -22.33 3.72
N LYS A 98 -5.00 -22.05 4.90
CA LYS A 98 -5.95 -20.94 5.09
C LYS A 98 -5.32 -19.87 5.98
N VAL A 99 -5.20 -18.65 5.45
CA VAL A 99 -4.83 -17.49 6.25
C VAL A 99 -6.00 -17.13 7.16
N GLN A 100 -5.80 -17.30 8.46
CA GLN A 100 -6.82 -17.06 9.49
C GLN A 100 -6.72 -15.66 10.07
N LYS A 101 -5.49 -15.17 10.24
CA LYS A 101 -5.19 -13.92 10.92
C LYS A 101 -4.17 -13.10 10.15
N VAL A 102 -4.37 -11.78 10.09
CA VAL A 102 -3.40 -10.84 9.51
C VAL A 102 -3.06 -9.79 10.55
N ALA A 103 -1.79 -9.66 10.90
CA ALA A 103 -1.28 -8.63 11.79
C ALA A 103 -0.39 -7.67 11.00
N VAL A 104 -0.67 -6.36 11.08
CA VAL A 104 0.17 -5.32 10.47
C VAL A 104 0.75 -4.43 11.56
N TYR A 105 2.08 -4.37 11.63
CA TYR A 105 2.82 -3.59 12.61
C TYR A 105 3.35 -2.32 11.96
N SER A 106 3.07 -1.17 12.55
CA SER A 106 3.58 0.14 12.12
C SER A 106 4.35 0.84 13.22
N ASP A 107 5.39 1.55 12.81
CA ASP A 107 6.25 2.36 13.67
C ASP A 107 5.67 3.69 14.12
N SER A 108 4.47 4.04 13.67
CA SER A 108 3.82 5.30 14.03
C SER A 108 2.56 5.07 14.85
N PHE A 109 2.68 5.24 16.17
CA PHE A 109 1.55 5.16 17.11
C PHE A 109 0.34 5.96 16.67
N LYS A 110 0.56 7.25 16.38
CA LYS A 110 -0.50 8.21 16.05
C LYS A 110 -1.28 7.77 14.81
N ILE A 111 -0.59 7.13 13.85
CA ILE A 111 -1.22 6.63 12.63
C ILE A 111 -2.00 5.35 12.92
N VAL A 112 -1.46 4.43 13.72
CA VAL A 112 -2.19 3.21 14.13
C VAL A 112 -3.47 3.57 14.87
N GLU A 113 -3.40 4.46 15.86
CA GLU A 113 -4.55 4.92 16.65
C GLU A 113 -5.61 5.60 15.75
N SER A 114 -5.18 6.55 14.91
CA SER A 114 -6.07 7.25 13.98
C SER A 114 -6.74 6.29 12.98
N ILE A 115 -5.99 5.34 12.40
CA ILE A 115 -6.55 4.38 11.45
C ILE A 115 -7.51 3.42 12.15
N ASN A 116 -7.18 2.92 13.34
CA ASN A 116 -8.07 2.04 14.10
C ASN A 116 -9.38 2.75 14.47
N HIS A 117 -9.33 4.04 14.81
CA HIS A 117 -10.53 4.86 14.98
C HIS A 117 -11.37 4.91 13.69
N HIS A 118 -10.76 5.22 12.54
CA HIS A 118 -11.49 5.30 11.27
C HIS A 118 -11.99 3.94 10.75
N ILE A 119 -11.32 2.83 11.05
CA ILE A 119 -11.83 1.49 10.71
C ILE A 119 -13.15 1.21 11.45
N LYS A 120 -13.26 1.62 12.71
CA LYS A 120 -14.44 1.41 13.56
C LYS A 120 -15.59 2.36 13.23
N HIS A 121 -15.28 3.60 12.86
CA HIS A 121 -16.27 4.69 12.75
C HIS A 121 -16.42 5.26 11.33
N ALA A 122 -15.96 4.59 10.28
CA ALA A 122 -16.23 5.02 8.90
C ALA A 122 -17.69 4.68 8.50
N PRO A 123 -18.37 5.54 7.71
CA PRO A 123 -17.84 6.71 7.01
C PRO A 123 -17.90 8.03 7.80
N THR A 124 -18.61 8.10 8.94
CA THR A 124 -18.87 9.35 9.66
C THR A 124 -17.58 10.04 10.11
N SER A 125 -16.65 9.29 10.69
CA SER A 125 -15.35 9.83 11.11
C SER A 125 -14.50 10.43 9.97
N LEU A 126 -14.74 10.07 8.71
CA LEU A 126 -14.01 10.66 7.58
C LEU A 126 -14.45 12.10 7.28
N ALA A 127 -15.64 12.51 7.73
CA ALA A 127 -16.13 13.87 7.55
C ALA A 127 -15.32 14.88 8.37
N GLU A 128 -14.75 14.44 9.50
CA GLU A 128 -13.94 15.26 10.41
C GLU A 128 -12.53 15.55 9.88
N VAL A 129 -12.06 14.76 8.90
CA VAL A 129 -10.73 14.92 8.32
C VAL A 129 -10.71 16.12 7.38
N LYS A 130 -10.21 17.26 7.88
CA LYS A 130 -10.15 18.55 7.16
C LYS A 130 -9.38 18.47 5.84
N SER A 131 -8.28 17.71 5.80
CA SER A 131 -7.43 17.61 4.62
C SER A 131 -7.97 16.56 3.66
N THR A 132 -8.39 16.99 2.47
CA THR A 132 -8.90 16.10 1.40
C THR A 132 -7.93 14.96 1.07
N ASN A 133 -6.63 15.24 1.08
CA ASN A 133 -5.61 14.24 0.75
C ASN A 133 -5.44 13.20 1.85
N ASP A 134 -5.45 13.64 3.10
CA ASP A 134 -5.40 12.72 4.24
C ASP A 134 -6.68 11.88 4.30
N ARG A 135 -7.84 12.49 4.04
CA ARG A 135 -9.11 11.78 3.91
C ARG A 135 -9.08 10.70 2.81
N LEU A 136 -8.50 11.00 1.65
CA LEU A 136 -8.33 10.03 0.56
C LEU A 136 -7.39 8.88 0.95
N MET A 137 -6.28 9.18 1.64
CA MET A 137 -5.34 8.16 2.12
C MET A 137 -5.97 7.26 3.19
N ILE A 138 -6.64 7.84 4.18
CA ILE A 138 -7.36 7.09 5.21
C ILE A 138 -8.44 6.22 4.55
N LYS A 139 -9.22 6.75 3.61
CA LYS A 139 -10.23 5.96 2.87
C LYS A 139 -9.60 4.77 2.14
N ARG A 140 -8.42 4.94 1.53
CA ARG A 140 -7.68 3.83 0.87
C ARG A 140 -7.24 2.77 1.89
N VAL A 141 -6.71 3.18 3.05
CA VAL A 141 -6.31 2.27 4.12
C VAL A 141 -7.53 1.51 4.66
N VAL A 142 -8.59 2.22 5.05
CA VAL A 142 -9.83 1.63 5.61
C VAL A 142 -10.46 0.66 4.62
N SER A 143 -10.58 1.02 3.34
CA SER A 143 -11.13 0.12 2.32
C SER A 143 -10.31 -1.16 2.16
N ARG A 144 -8.97 -1.09 2.24
CA ARG A 144 -8.11 -2.29 2.20
C ARG A 144 -8.22 -3.09 3.50
N ALA A 145 -8.33 -2.44 4.65
CA ALA A 145 -8.48 -3.09 5.94
C ALA A 145 -9.81 -3.86 6.02
N GLN A 146 -10.91 -3.26 5.56
CA GLN A 146 -12.23 -3.90 5.48
C GLN A 146 -12.22 -5.15 4.57
N LYS A 147 -11.43 -5.17 3.50
CA LYS A 147 -11.29 -6.37 2.65
C LYS A 147 -10.58 -7.52 3.35
N LEU A 148 -9.81 -7.23 4.41
CA LEU A 148 -9.05 -8.20 5.17
C LEU A 148 -9.70 -8.52 6.53
N SER A 149 -10.80 -7.86 6.89
CA SER A 149 -11.48 -8.09 8.17
C SER A 149 -12.02 -9.53 8.29
N CYS A 150 -12.41 -10.14 7.16
CA CYS A 150 -12.80 -11.56 7.10
C CYS A 150 -11.64 -12.54 7.42
N HIS A 151 -10.40 -12.04 7.48
CA HIS A 151 -9.19 -12.79 7.84
C HIS A 151 -8.62 -12.30 9.18
N GLY A 152 -9.45 -11.79 10.09
CA GLY A 152 -9.01 -11.39 11.44
C GLY A 152 -7.91 -10.33 11.42
N LEU A 153 -8.06 -9.29 10.59
CA LEU A 153 -7.07 -8.22 10.50
C LEU A 153 -6.96 -7.44 11.82
N GLU A 154 -5.72 -7.26 12.27
CA GLU A 154 -5.36 -6.41 13.39
C GLU A 154 -4.17 -5.50 13.01
N ILE A 155 -4.22 -4.23 13.44
CA ILE A 155 -3.16 -3.25 13.18
C ILE A 155 -2.58 -2.77 14.53
N TYR A 156 -1.27 -2.94 14.68
CA TYR A 156 -0.53 -2.75 15.92
C TYR A 156 0.59 -1.73 15.80
N MET A 157 1.00 -1.17 16.94
CA MET A 157 2.27 -0.46 17.07
C MET A 157 3.42 -1.48 17.09
N ALA A 158 4.45 -1.24 16.29
CA ALA A 158 5.69 -1.99 16.36
C ALA A 158 6.47 -1.64 17.65
N GLY A 159 6.83 -2.65 18.44
CA GLY A 159 7.82 -2.51 19.53
C GLY A 159 7.29 -2.49 20.96
N SER A 160 5.98 -2.61 21.22
CA SER A 160 5.47 -2.64 22.60
C SER A 160 5.64 -4.01 23.29
N ASN A 161 5.69 -5.11 22.53
CA ASN A 161 5.49 -6.47 23.10
C ASN A 161 6.62 -7.48 22.77
N GLY A 162 7.87 -7.03 22.56
CA GLY A 162 9.00 -7.96 22.34
C GLY A 162 9.01 -8.68 20.99
N GLU A 163 8.22 -8.21 20.03
CA GLU A 163 8.10 -8.80 18.69
C GLU A 163 9.34 -8.54 17.82
N GLY A 164 10.35 -9.40 17.99
CA GLY A 164 11.06 -10.07 16.90
C GLY A 164 11.98 -9.27 15.96
N ARG A 165 12.88 -10.03 15.32
CA ARG A 165 13.83 -9.56 14.28
C ARG A 165 13.16 -8.90 13.06
N GLY A 166 11.85 -9.06 12.86
CA GLY A 166 11.12 -8.61 11.67
C GLY A 166 11.01 -7.09 11.57
N TRP A 167 10.67 -6.45 12.69
CA TRP A 167 10.62 -5.00 12.81
C TRP A 167 11.97 -4.34 12.52
N GLU A 168 13.04 -4.81 13.17
CA GLU A 168 14.38 -4.21 12.99
C GLU A 168 14.85 -4.33 11.54
N ARG A 169 14.56 -5.46 10.87
CA ARG A 169 14.84 -5.62 9.43
C ARG A 169 14.04 -4.65 8.57
N ALA A 170 12.74 -4.48 8.82
CA ALA A 170 11.92 -3.50 8.12
C ALA A 170 12.52 -2.08 8.25
N ARG A 171 12.96 -1.72 9.46
CA ARG A 171 13.59 -0.43 9.76
C ARG A 171 14.93 -0.25 9.03
N ILE A 172 15.78 -1.27 9.02
CA ILE A 172 17.05 -1.27 8.27
C ILE A 172 16.79 -1.06 6.77
N MET A 173 15.81 -1.77 6.20
CA MET A 173 15.43 -1.62 4.79
C MET A 173 14.89 -0.23 4.47
N ALA A 174 14.00 0.29 5.30
CA ALA A 174 13.44 1.64 5.15
C ALA A 174 14.57 2.67 5.10
N ARG A 175 15.51 2.61 6.06
CA ARG A 175 16.70 3.47 6.09
C ARG A 175 17.60 3.30 4.87
N GLN A 176 17.83 2.08 4.41
CA GLN A 176 18.64 1.83 3.22
C GLN A 176 18.01 2.49 1.98
N LYS A 177 16.69 2.36 1.82
CA LYS A 177 15.96 2.96 0.69
C LYS A 177 15.78 4.48 0.81
N GLY A 178 15.56 5.00 2.02
CA GLY A 178 15.54 6.43 2.28
C GLY A 178 16.87 7.08 1.88
N ARG A 179 17.99 6.50 2.35
CA ARG A 179 19.33 6.92 1.93
C ARG A 179 19.56 6.83 0.43
N GLN A 180 19.11 5.77 -0.23
CA GLN A 180 19.25 5.62 -1.69
C GLN A 180 18.47 6.71 -2.45
N ALA A 181 17.24 6.98 -2.04
CA ALA A 181 16.43 8.07 -2.60
C ALA A 181 17.11 9.44 -2.43
N CYS A 182 17.73 9.69 -1.28
CA CYS A 182 18.49 10.92 -1.04
C CYS A 182 19.81 11.00 -1.84
N LYS A 183 20.52 9.88 -2.01
CA LYS A 183 21.83 9.85 -2.72
C LYS A 183 21.71 10.08 -4.23
N SER A 184 20.71 9.49 -4.88
CA SER A 184 20.45 9.68 -6.33
C SER A 184 20.41 11.18 -6.71
N ARG A 185 19.92 12.02 -5.80
CA ARG A 185 19.87 13.48 -5.97
C ARG A 185 21.23 14.18 -5.85
N ARG A 186 22.13 13.75 -4.96
CA ARG A 186 23.46 14.39 -4.85
C ARG A 186 24.22 14.27 -6.16
N GLN A 187 24.05 13.16 -6.86
CA GLN A 187 24.62 12.96 -8.19
C GLN A 187 23.90 13.83 -9.23
N LEU A 188 22.57 13.85 -9.25
CA LEU A 188 21.79 14.67 -10.21
C LEU A 188 22.09 16.18 -10.10
N ARG A 189 22.28 16.69 -8.88
CA ARG A 189 22.67 18.09 -8.65
C ARG A 189 24.09 18.40 -9.12
N ARG A 190 25.00 17.44 -9.03
CA ARG A 190 26.39 17.60 -9.49
C ARG A 190 26.48 17.56 -11.02
N THR A 191 25.68 16.72 -11.67
CA THR A 191 25.66 16.65 -13.14
C THR A 191 24.98 17.87 -13.80
N HIS A 192 24.02 18.49 -13.13
CA HIS A 192 23.38 19.74 -13.63
C HIS A 192 24.03 21.03 -13.13
N GLY A 193 24.81 20.99 -12.05
CA GLY A 193 25.50 22.17 -11.49
C GLY A 193 26.79 22.57 -12.21
N ASN A 194 27.28 21.73 -13.14
CA ASN A 194 28.53 21.95 -13.87
C ASN A 194 28.33 22.16 -15.38
N ARG A 195 27.15 22.57 -15.86
CA ARG A 195 27.08 23.10 -17.23
C ARG A 195 27.74 24.49 -17.22
N PRO A 196 28.86 24.70 -17.95
CA PRO A 196 29.42 26.04 -18.10
C PRO A 196 28.39 26.96 -18.76
N VAL A 197 28.28 28.17 -18.22
CA VAL A 197 27.41 29.24 -18.68
C VAL A 197 28.05 29.89 -19.92
N GLU A 198 28.29 29.13 -20.98
CA GLU A 198 28.90 29.66 -22.22
C GLU A 198 28.07 29.45 -23.49
N GLU A 199 26.83 28.96 -23.41
CA GLU A 199 25.90 28.92 -24.56
C GLU A 199 24.56 29.61 -24.26
N GLN A 200 24.60 30.82 -23.66
CA GLN A 200 23.43 31.70 -23.56
C GLN A 200 23.71 33.15 -23.99
N GLN A 201 24.74 33.39 -24.81
CA GLN A 201 24.99 34.69 -25.43
C GLN A 201 25.02 34.60 -26.96
N GLU A 202 23.97 34.07 -27.59
CA GLU A 202 23.75 34.40 -29.01
C GLU A 202 22.30 34.29 -29.49
N ILE A 203 21.31 34.65 -28.67
CA ILE A 203 19.99 35.05 -29.19
C ILE A 203 19.42 36.18 -28.32
N LYS A 204 20.13 37.31 -28.29
CA LYS A 204 19.54 38.62 -27.95
C LYS A 204 19.28 39.34 -29.26
N GLY A 205 18.19 38.95 -29.91
CA GLY A 205 17.70 39.59 -31.12
C GLY A 205 16.21 39.33 -31.22
N GLU A 206 15.43 40.29 -30.74
CA GLU A 206 14.13 40.64 -31.32
C GLU A 206 12.99 39.61 -31.17
N ARG A 207 12.10 39.84 -30.20
CA ARG A 207 10.68 40.21 -30.46
C ARG A 207 9.84 40.07 -29.19
N THR A 208 9.47 41.24 -28.70
CA THR A 208 8.21 41.55 -28.03
C THR A 208 7.04 40.88 -28.77
N ALA A 209 6.32 39.98 -28.12
CA ALA A 209 4.90 39.74 -28.33
C ALA A 209 4.35 38.87 -27.18
N GLU A 210 3.29 39.37 -26.56
CA GLU A 210 2.47 38.72 -25.56
C GLU A 210 2.14 37.28 -25.95
N ARG A 211 2.41 36.33 -25.05
CA ARG A 211 1.86 34.97 -25.15
C ARG A 211 1.27 34.57 -23.82
N THR A 212 -0.04 34.80 -23.75
CA THR A 212 -1.05 34.09 -22.96
C THR A 212 -0.69 32.61 -22.89
N PHE A 213 -0.44 32.10 -21.68
CA PHE A 213 -0.31 30.66 -21.46
C PHE A 213 -1.71 30.04 -21.42
N GLU A 214 -2.23 29.68 -22.60
CA GLU A 214 -3.32 28.71 -22.67
C GLU A 214 -2.80 27.34 -22.24
N LEU A 215 -3.38 26.83 -21.15
CA LEU A 215 -3.13 25.51 -20.62
C LEU A 215 -3.79 24.48 -21.56
N VAL A 216 -3.06 23.99 -22.56
CA VAL A 216 -3.52 22.90 -23.44
C VAL A 216 -3.59 21.60 -22.65
N ILE A 217 -4.78 21.31 -22.13
CA ILE A 217 -5.15 20.00 -21.61
C ILE A 217 -5.25 19.06 -22.82
N ARG A 218 -4.23 18.23 -23.02
CA ARG A 218 -4.30 17.07 -23.92
C ARG A 218 -5.31 16.07 -23.35
N SER A 219 -6.55 16.18 -23.78
CA SER A 219 -7.54 15.11 -23.71
C SER A 219 -6.97 13.90 -24.46
N LYS A 220 -6.66 12.83 -23.73
CA LYS A 220 -6.43 11.52 -24.35
C LYS A 220 -7.77 10.97 -24.75
N ASP A 221 -7.92 10.74 -26.05
CA ASP A 221 -9.04 10.03 -26.64
C ASP A 221 -9.29 8.71 -25.94
N VAL A 222 -10.50 8.58 -25.41
CA VAL A 222 -11.06 7.35 -24.88
C VAL A 222 -11.55 6.54 -26.09
N PRO A 223 -11.03 5.33 -26.36
CA PRO A 223 -11.61 4.47 -27.37
C PRO A 223 -13.04 4.08 -26.96
N LYS A 224 -13.99 4.34 -27.87
CA LYS A 224 -15.40 3.94 -27.77
C LYS A 224 -15.48 2.42 -27.59
N SER A 225 -15.74 1.99 -26.36
CA SER A 225 -16.20 0.64 -26.03
C SER A 225 -17.65 0.52 -26.48
N SER A 226 -17.89 -0.24 -27.55
CA SER A 226 -19.21 -0.66 -27.99
C SER A 226 -19.93 -1.39 -26.85
N HIS A 227 -21.04 -0.81 -26.39
CA HIS A 227 -22.03 -1.48 -25.57
C HIS A 227 -22.60 -2.69 -26.32
N GLN A 228 -22.36 -3.89 -25.79
CA GLN A 228 -23.24 -5.04 -25.99
C GLN A 228 -23.96 -5.27 -24.66
N GLU A 229 -25.28 -5.07 -24.68
CA GLU A 229 -26.17 -5.37 -23.55
C GLU A 229 -26.19 -6.87 -23.27
N PRO A 230 -25.98 -7.33 -22.03
CA PRO A 230 -26.37 -8.68 -21.64
C PRO A 230 -27.87 -8.69 -21.36
N THR A 231 -28.64 -9.31 -22.27
CA THR A 231 -30.02 -9.70 -22.02
C THR A 231 -30.08 -10.66 -20.82
N CYS A 232 -30.64 -10.18 -19.71
CA CYS A 232 -30.99 -10.98 -18.55
C CYS A 232 -32.19 -11.87 -18.89
N ASN A 233 -31.94 -13.14 -19.21
CA ASN A 233 -32.98 -14.18 -19.24
C ASN A 233 -33.38 -14.52 -17.79
N LEU A 234 -34.45 -13.88 -17.32
CA LEU A 234 -35.17 -14.29 -16.11
C LEU A 234 -35.86 -15.63 -16.38
N ARG A 235 -35.32 -16.69 -15.79
CA ARG A 235 -35.96 -18.01 -15.70
C ARG A 235 -36.98 -17.97 -14.57
N PRO A 236 -38.29 -18.16 -14.80
CA PRO A 236 -39.24 -18.32 -13.71
C PRO A 236 -39.03 -19.67 -13.02
N GLN A 237 -38.83 -19.64 -11.70
CA GLN A 237 -38.97 -20.82 -10.85
C GLN A 237 -40.44 -21.22 -10.84
N ASN A 238 -40.72 -22.45 -11.30
CA ASN A 238 -42.04 -23.03 -11.16
C ASN A 238 -42.11 -23.93 -9.93
N LYS A 239 -43.26 -23.85 -9.30
CA LYS A 239 -43.57 -24.16 -7.91
C LYS A 239 -43.50 -25.65 -7.59
N GLN A 240 -43.06 -25.90 -6.36
CA GLN A 240 -43.40 -27.09 -5.58
C GLN A 240 -44.91 -27.34 -5.64
N ARG A 241 -45.31 -28.59 -5.92
CA ARG A 241 -46.63 -29.09 -5.59
C ARG A 241 -46.46 -30.13 -4.49
N LEU A 242 -46.94 -29.77 -3.32
CA LEU A 242 -47.23 -30.66 -2.21
C LEU A 242 -48.22 -31.74 -2.64
N GLY A 243 -48.06 -32.92 -2.05
CA GLY A 243 -48.92 -34.08 -2.26
C GLY A 243 -50.30 -33.95 -1.64
N VAL A 244 -51.20 -34.79 -2.17
CA VAL A 244 -52.19 -35.61 -1.47
C VAL A 244 -52.21 -36.94 -2.21
#